data_AF-A0A3N4D9I0-F1
#
_entry.id   AF-A0A3N4D9I0-F1
#
_cell.length_a   1.000
_cell.length_b   1.000
_cell.length_c   1.000
_cell.angle_alpha   90.00
_cell.angle_beta   90.00
_cell.angle_gamma   90.00
#
_symmetry.space_group_name_H-M   'P 1'
#
loop_
_entity.id
_entity.type
_entity.pdbx_description
1 polymer ?
#
loop_
_entity_poly.entity_id
_entity_poly.type
_entity_poly.pdbx_seq_one_letter_code
_entity_poly.pdbx_strand_id
1 'polypeptide(L)'
;MQWHKGFKGTLLSHKFVKGEDLNEFERKTVNDCITQYRQRLVDISWFMRTLSEPIARMANKEDKCTGRFYSPSSMVLTLRAS
;
A
#
# COMPACT_ATOMS: atom_id res chain seq x y z
N MET A 1 -1.68 -8.40 -13.84
CA MET A 1 -1.36 -8.75 -12.44
C MET A 1 -2.37 -8.09 -11.49
N GLN A 2 -2.88 -8.75 -10.44
CA GLN A 2 -3.90 -8.14 -9.55
C GLN A 2 -3.41 -6.87 -8.83
N TRP A 3 -2.13 -6.82 -8.47
CA TRP A 3 -1.49 -5.65 -7.85
C TRP A 3 -1.74 -4.35 -8.62
N HIS A 4 -1.75 -4.39 -9.95
CA HIS A 4 -1.92 -3.22 -10.82
C HIS A 4 -3.32 -2.59 -10.77
N LYS A 5 -4.32 -3.29 -10.22
CA LYS A 5 -5.68 -2.73 -10.06
C LYS A 5 -5.77 -1.72 -8.91
N GLY A 6 -4.99 -1.91 -7.85
CA GLY A 6 -4.98 -1.03 -6.67
C GLY A 6 -3.73 -0.17 -6.52
N PHE A 7 -2.65 -0.52 -7.22
CA PHE A 7 -1.36 0.15 -7.14
C PHE A 7 -0.75 0.34 -8.52
N LYS A 8 0.01 1.41 -8.74
CA LYS A 8 0.57 1.76 -10.06
C LYS A 8 1.54 0.70 -10.63
N GLY A 9 2.14 -0.14 -9.78
CA GLY A 9 3.20 -1.07 -10.17
C GLY A 9 4.54 -0.38 -10.46
N THR A 10 5.56 -1.19 -10.77
CA THR A 10 6.91 -0.77 -11.20
C THR A 10 7.13 -1.06 -12.69
N LEU A 11 8.15 -0.42 -13.30
CA LEU A 11 8.53 -0.67 -14.70
C LEU A 11 8.71 -2.18 -14.97
N LEU A 12 9.45 -2.89 -14.12
CA LEU A 12 9.65 -4.34 -14.26
C LEU A 12 8.36 -5.14 -14.17
N SER A 13 7.44 -4.77 -13.27
CA SER A 13 6.14 -5.44 -13.19
C SER A 13 5.28 -5.21 -14.43
N HIS A 14 5.40 -4.05 -15.10
CA HIS A 14 4.73 -3.76 -16.36
C HIS A 14 5.33 -4.55 -17.52
N LYS A 15 6.66 -4.58 -17.64
CA LYS A 15 7.37 -5.43 -18.62
C LYS A 15 6.98 -6.91 -18.48
N PHE A 16 6.96 -7.40 -17.23
CA PHE A 16 6.55 -8.78 -16.93
C PHE A 16 5.12 -9.09 -17.36
N VAL A 17 4.16 -8.18 -17.12
CA VAL A 17 2.76 -8.36 -17.55
C VAL A 17 2.61 -8.30 -19.07
N LYS A 18 3.45 -7.50 -19.76
CA LYS A 18 3.48 -7.42 -21.23
C LYS A 18 4.18 -8.61 -21.90
N GLY A 19 4.86 -9.46 -21.14
CA GLY A 19 5.64 -10.58 -21.69
C GLY A 19 6.91 -10.13 -22.40
N GLU A 20 7.44 -8.94 -22.08
CA GLU A 20 8.72 -8.48 -22.62
C GLU A 20 9.88 -9.33 -22.08
N ASP A 21 10.97 -9.43 -22.85
CA ASP A 21 12.18 -10.11 -22.40
C ASP A 21 12.77 -9.43 -21.18
N LEU A 22 12.99 -10.23 -20.14
CA LEU A 22 13.63 -9.84 -18.90
C LEU A 22 14.92 -10.64 -18.75
N ASN A 23 16.02 -9.95 -18.47
CA ASN A 23 17.26 -10.60 -18.12
C ASN A 23 17.11 -11.36 -16.78
N GLU A 24 18.11 -12.18 -16.43
CA GLU A 24 18.06 -13.02 -15.23
C GLU A 24 17.84 -12.19 -13.94
N PHE A 25 18.54 -11.05 -13.81
CA PHE A 25 18.42 -10.17 -12.65
C PHE A 25 17.04 -9.51 -12.57
N GLU A 26 16.55 -8.95 -13.68
CA GLU A 26 15.22 -8.35 -13.78
C GLU A 26 14.12 -9.37 -13.44
N ARG A 27 14.27 -10.61 -13.92
CA ARG A 27 13.35 -11.72 -13.63
C ARG A 27 13.37 -12.08 -12.15
N LYS A 28 14.54 -12.14 -11.52
CA LYS A 28 14.65 -12.36 -10.08
C LYS A 28 13.97 -11.24 -9.30
N THR A 29 14.29 -9.99 -9.62
CA THR A 29 13.71 -8.82 -8.96
C THR A 29 12.18 -8.76 -9.09
N VAL A 30 11.63 -9.04 -10.27
CA VAL A 30 10.17 -9.02 -10.45
C VAL A 30 9.49 -10.16 -9.69
N ASN A 31 10.11 -11.33 -9.58
CA ASN A 31 9.60 -12.45 -8.78
C ASN A 31 9.60 -12.13 -7.28
N ASP A 32 10.65 -11.48 -6.77
CA ASP A 32 10.71 -11.00 -5.39
C ASP A 32 9.59 -9.99 -5.11
N CYS A 33 9.39 -9.04 -6.04
CA CYS A 33 8.29 -8.08 -5.98
C CYS A 33 6.93 -8.78 -5.97
N ILE A 34 6.71 -9.75 -6.87
CA ILE A 34 5.46 -10.52 -6.95
C ILE A 34 5.17 -11.23 -5.63
N THR A 35 6.19 -11.83 -5.01
CA THR A 35 6.06 -12.52 -3.72
C THR A 35 5.63 -11.54 -2.63
N GLN A 36 6.26 -10.38 -2.55
CA GLN A 36 5.89 -9.34 -1.59
C GLN A 36 4.47 -8.80 -1.85
N TYR A 37 4.08 -8.61 -3.12
CA TYR A 37 2.74 -8.14 -3.48
C TYR A 37 1.67 -9.15 -3.09
N ARG A 38 1.94 -10.45 -3.22
CA ARG A 38 1.03 -11.51 -2.74
C ARG A 38 0.84 -11.47 -1.23
N GLN A 39 1.92 -11.35 -0.47
CA GLN A 39 1.85 -11.22 0.99
C GLN A 39 0.99 -10.02 1.40
N ARG A 40 1.20 -8.88 0.76
CA ARG A 40 0.47 -7.63 1.00
C ARG A 40 -1.01 -7.69 0.63
N LEU A 41 -1.36 -8.41 -0.44
CA LEU A 41 -2.76 -8.55 -0.88
C LEU A 41 -3.55 -9.53 -0.02
N VAL A 42 -2.90 -10.48 0.64
CA VAL A 42 -3.54 -11.43 1.57
C VAL A 42 -3.73 -10.81 2.96
N ASP A 43 -2.82 -9.95 3.40
CA ASP A 43 -2.95 -9.22 4.66
C ASP A 43 -3.94 -8.05 4.53
N ILE A 44 -5.22 -8.33 4.82
CA ILE A 44 -6.30 -7.34 4.77
C ILE A 44 -6.05 -6.13 5.68
N SER A 45 -5.41 -6.34 6.84
CA SER A 45 -5.13 -5.25 7.77
C SER A 45 -4.06 -4.31 7.22
N TRP A 46 -3.01 -4.88 6.62
CA TRP A 46 -1.99 -4.11 5.92
C TRP A 46 -2.57 -3.35 4.72
N PHE A 47 -3.43 -4.01 3.93
CA PHE A 47 -4.07 -3.41 2.77
C PHE A 47 -4.99 -2.24 3.15
N MET A 48 -5.85 -2.42 4.15
CA MET A 48 -6.73 -1.35 4.63
C MET A 48 -5.92 -0.19 5.21
N ARG A 49 -4.82 -0.48 5.93
CA ARG A 49 -3.93 0.56 6.45
C ARG A 49 -3.35 1.42 5.32
N THR A 50 -2.88 0.79 4.24
CA THR A 50 -2.31 1.52 3.10
C THR A 50 -3.32 2.39 2.37
N LEU A 51 -4.58 1.98 2.29
CA LEU A 51 -5.65 2.81 1.73
C LEU A 51 -6.04 3.97 2.67
N SER A 52 -6.00 3.72 3.97
CA SER A 52 -6.43 4.67 4.99
C SER A 52 -5.44 5.82 5.24
N GLU A 53 -4.14 5.58 5.07
CA GLU A 53 -3.09 6.53 5.42
C GLU A 53 -3.13 7.84 4.60
N PRO A 54 -3.32 7.83 3.27
CA PRO A 54 -3.45 9.08 2.51
C PRO A 54 -4.64 9.93 2.97
N ILE A 55 -5.78 9.30 3.23
CA ILE A 55 -7.01 9.98 3.69
C ILE A 55 -6.76 10.59 5.07
N ALA A 56 -6.17 9.83 5.99
CA ALA A 56 -5.79 10.29 7.32
C ALA A 56 -4.84 11.50 7.25
N ARG A 57 -3.82 11.45 6.38
CA ARG A 57 -2.90 12.57 6.20
C ARG A 57 -3.59 13.82 5.65
N MET A 58 -4.52 13.65 4.71
CA MET A 58 -5.28 14.76 4.15
C MET A 58 -6.19 15.41 5.19
N ALA A 59 -6.97 14.61 5.93
CA ALA A 59 -7.85 15.09 6.99
C ALA A 59 -7.06 15.79 8.10
N ASN A 60 -5.98 15.19 8.58
CA ASN A 60 -5.10 15.80 9.58
C ASN A 60 -4.51 17.14 9.12
N LYS A 61 -4.15 17.26 7.84
CA LYS A 61 -3.60 18.49 7.27
C LYS A 61 -4.67 19.58 7.19
N GLU A 62 -5.90 19.23 6.82
CA GLU A 62 -7.03 20.16 6.72
C GLU A 62 -7.44 20.67 8.11
N ASP A 63 -7.58 19.77 9.07
CA ASP A 63 -8.03 20.08 10.43
C ASP A 63 -6.93 20.67 11.33
N LYS A 64 -5.70 20.84 10.81
CA LYS A 64 -4.46 21.12 11.59
C LYS A 64 -4.31 20.17 12.79
N CYS A 65 -4.90 18.99 12.71
CA CYS A 65 -4.92 18.01 13.79
C CYS A 65 -3.69 17.10 13.67
N THR A 66 -3.06 16.83 14.80
CA THR A 66 -2.02 15.81 14.88
C THR A 66 -2.63 14.54 15.50
N GLY A 67 -2.48 13.39 14.85
CA GLY A 67 -3.09 12.15 15.35
C GLY A 67 -3.21 11.05 14.31
N ARG A 68 -3.50 9.83 14.75
CA ARG A 68 -3.72 8.68 13.87
C ARG A 68 -5.22 8.53 13.67
N PHE A 69 -5.71 8.81 12.45
CA PHE A 69 -7.14 8.76 12.12
C PHE A 69 -7.75 7.36 12.33
N TYR A 70 -6.95 6.29 12.28
CA TYR A 70 -7.36 4.92 12.60
C TYR A 70 -6.45 4.30 13.67
N SER A 71 -7.00 4.00 14.84
CA SER A 71 -6.39 3.14 15.87
C SER A 71 -6.78 1.68 15.58
N PRO A 72 -5.86 0.69 15.61
CA PRO A 72 -6.25 -0.72 15.50
C PRO A 72 -7.11 -1.09 16.71
N SER A 73 -8.11 -1.94 16.49
CA SER A 73 -9.19 -2.32 17.41
C SER A 73 -8.77 -2.58 18.87
N SER A 74 -8.55 -1.53 19.65
CA SER A 74 -8.99 -1.37 21.03
C SER A 74 -8.74 0.08 21.46
N MET A 75 -9.80 0.71 21.94
CA MET A 75 -9.85 1.99 22.66
C MET A 75 -9.68 3.30 21.87
N VAL A 76 -10.85 3.93 21.69
CA VAL A 76 -11.21 5.31 22.01
C VAL A 76 -10.75 6.44 21.07
N LEU A 77 -11.76 7.03 20.44
CA LEU A 77 -11.83 8.43 19.99
C LEU A 77 -11.25 9.35 21.06
N THR A 78 -10.06 9.88 20.85
CA THR A 78 -9.64 11.09 21.58
C THR A 78 -9.40 12.20 20.58
N LEU A 79 -10.51 12.82 20.18
CA LEU A 79 -10.49 14.19 19.70
C LEU A 79 -10.21 15.07 20.92
N ARG A 80 -8.94 15.27 21.27
CA ARG A 80 -8.57 16.36 22.18
C ARG A 80 -8.21 17.56 21.30
N ALA A 81 -9.24 18.35 21.01
CA ALA A 81 -9.07 19.77 20.80
C ALA A 81 -8.70 20.39 22.15
N SER A 82 -7.55 21.05 22.23
CA SER A 82 -7.19 22.05 23.25
C SER A 82 -6.17 22.99 22.62
#